data_AF-A0A916MIS0-F1
#
_entry.id   AF-A0A916MIS0-F1
#
_cell.length_a   1.000
_cell.length_b   1.000
_cell.length_c   1.000
_cell.angle_alpha   90.00
_cell.angle_beta   90.00
_cell.angle_gamma   90.00
#
_symmetry.space_group_name_H-M   'P 1'
#
loop_
_entity.id
_entity.type
_entity.pdbx_description
1 polymer ?
#
loop_
_entity_poly.entity_id
_entity_poly.type
_entity_poly.pdbx_seq_one_letter_code
_entity_poly.pdbx_strand_id
1 'polypeptide(L)'
;MAHLKTLKIVNFVIGAYTFVLGLLLLVMFVIPGLWGYFDGQDEALIAVLVGIVAFLLVGGLGALHIVIGYLVGSGRGRVGQTLLASMQLMSFPVGTAYALYALYVCWVDAESKKKFDAVIKPKIS
;
A
#
# COMPACT_ATOMS: atom_id res chain seq x y z
N MET A 1 10.34 19.38 -3.87
CA MET A 1 9.13 19.30 -3.00
C MET A 1 7.90 18.80 -3.74
N ALA A 2 7.64 19.23 -4.99
CA ALA A 2 6.45 18.83 -5.75
C ALA A 2 6.33 17.31 -5.97
N HIS A 3 7.44 16.64 -6.30
CA HIS A 3 7.45 15.18 -6.53
C HIS A 3 7.13 14.36 -5.28
N LEU A 4 7.68 14.74 -4.11
CA LEU A 4 7.34 14.14 -2.82
C LEU A 4 5.86 14.30 -2.46
N LYS A 5 5.31 15.50 -2.68
CA LYS A 5 3.87 15.76 -2.45
C LYS A 5 3.03 14.89 -3.37
N THR A 6 3.42 14.80 -4.64
CA THR A 6 2.75 13.95 -5.64
C THR A 6 2.83 12.48 -5.25
N LEU A 7 4.00 11.96 -4.88
CA LEU A 7 4.18 10.58 -4.45
C LEU A 7 3.36 10.25 -3.19
N LYS A 8 3.28 11.19 -2.24
CA LYS A 8 2.37 11.07 -1.09
C LYS A 8 0.93 10.91 -1.55
N ILE A 9 0.44 11.82 -2.39
CA ILE A 9 -0.95 11.80 -2.88
C ILE A 9 -1.24 10.49 -3.64
N VAL A 10 -0.34 10.09 -4.54
CA VAL A 10 -0.48 8.85 -5.31
C VAL A 10 -0.55 7.63 -4.38
N ASN A 11 0.29 7.55 -3.35
CA ASN A 11 0.19 6.50 -2.33
C ASN A 11 -1.17 6.51 -1.61
N PHE A 12 -1.66 7.68 -1.21
CA PHE A 12 -2.97 7.76 -0.56
C PHE A 12 -4.11 7.32 -1.48
N VAL A 13 -4.10 7.73 -2.75
CA VAL A 13 -5.14 7.37 -3.72
C VAL A 13 -5.10 5.88 -4.02
N ILE A 14 -3.94 5.31 -4.37
CA ILE A 14 -3.77 3.88 -4.64
C ILE A 14 -4.09 3.07 -3.37
N GLY A 15 -3.62 3.54 -2.21
CA GLY A 15 -3.83 2.88 -0.93
C GLY A 15 -5.31 2.85 -0.54
N ALA A 16 -6.01 3.98 -0.66
CA ALA A 16 -7.44 4.05 -0.38
C ALA A 16 -8.26 3.18 -1.33
N TYR A 17 -7.98 3.24 -2.64
CA TYR A 17 -8.63 2.38 -3.63
C TYR A 17 -8.43 0.90 -3.31
N THR A 18 -7.19 0.47 -3.11
CA THR A 18 -6.85 -0.93 -2.82
C THR A 18 -7.43 -1.39 -1.48
N PHE A 19 -7.44 -0.51 -0.47
CA PHE A 19 -8.03 -0.82 0.83
C PHE A 19 -9.54 -1.03 0.74
N VAL A 20 -10.25 -0.14 0.04
CA VAL A 20 -11.70 -0.27 -0.20
C VAL A 20 -11.99 -1.53 -1.01
N LEU A 21 -11.20 -1.84 -2.04
CA LEU A 21 -11.34 -3.09 -2.79
C LEU A 21 -11.16 -4.31 -1.89
N GLY A 22 -10.16 -4.31 -1.01
CA GLY A 22 -9.97 -5.36 0.00
C GLY A 22 -11.19 -5.50 0.91
N LEU A 23 -11.74 -4.39 1.41
CA LEU A 23 -12.94 -4.41 2.25
C LEU A 23 -14.16 -4.99 1.51
N LEU A 24 -14.31 -4.64 0.22
CA LEU A 24 -15.37 -5.21 -0.62
C LEU A 24 -15.21 -6.72 -0.75
N LEU A 25 -13.99 -7.22 -1.01
CA LEU A 25 -13.72 -8.65 -1.06
C LEU A 25 -14.01 -9.32 0.30
N LEU A 26 -13.62 -8.70 1.42
CA LEU A 26 -13.95 -9.20 2.74
C LEU A 26 -15.46 -9.39 2.88
N VAL A 27 -16.24 -8.34 2.60
CA VAL A 27 -17.70 -8.34 2.72
C VAL A 27 -18.35 -9.36 1.79
N MET A 28 -17.92 -9.39 0.52
CA MET A 28 -18.50 -10.26 -0.52
C MET A 28 -18.29 -11.75 -0.24
N PHE A 29 -17.22 -12.13 0.45
CA PHE A 29 -16.90 -13.54 0.70
C PHE A 29 -17.23 -13.96 2.13
N VAL A 30 -16.97 -13.11 3.13
CA VAL A 30 -17.21 -13.45 4.54
C VAL A 30 -18.69 -13.44 4.88
N ILE A 31 -19.47 -12.44 4.45
CA ILE A 31 -20.90 -12.38 4.82
C ILE A 31 -21.67 -13.58 4.26
N PRO A 32 -21.60 -13.88 2.95
CA PRO A 32 -22.29 -15.05 2.41
C PRO A 32 -21.72 -16.36 2.92
N GLY A 33 -20.41 -16.45 3.15
CA GLY A 33 -19.78 -17.65 3.71
C GLY A 33 -20.25 -17.95 5.14
N LEU A 34 -20.36 -16.93 5.99
CA LEU A 34 -20.92 -17.08 7.33
C LEU A 34 -22.41 -17.45 7.28
N TRP A 35 -23.17 -16.85 6.37
CA TRP A 35 -24.58 -17.19 6.17
C TRP A 35 -24.75 -18.66 5.79
N GLY A 36 -24.01 -19.13 4.78
CA GLY A 36 -24.04 -20.53 4.35
C GLY A 36 -23.62 -21.50 5.46
N TYR A 37 -22.62 -21.14 6.26
CA TYR A 37 -22.21 -21.95 7.41
C TYR A 37 -23.34 -22.09 8.45
N PHE A 38 -24.05 -21.00 8.75
CA PHE A 38 -25.20 -21.04 9.67
C PHE A 38 -26.38 -21.83 9.11
N ASP A 39 -26.52 -21.91 7.79
CA ASP A 39 -27.49 -22.78 7.11
C ASP A 39 -27.04 -24.25 7.04
N GLY A 40 -25.89 -24.60 7.64
CA GLY A 40 -25.37 -25.97 7.75
C GLY A 40 -24.44 -26.40 6.61
N GLN A 41 -23.95 -25.48 5.79
CA GLN A 41 -22.97 -25.75 4.73
C GLN A 41 -21.55 -25.51 5.26
N ASP A 42 -20.91 -26.55 5.80
CA ASP A 42 -19.56 -26.46 6.38
C ASP A 42 -18.52 -25.97 5.35
N GLU A 43 -18.69 -26.31 4.07
CA GLU A 43 -17.82 -25.86 2.98
C GLU A 43 -17.84 -24.33 2.78
N ALA A 44 -18.87 -23.63 3.26
CA ALA A 44 -18.97 -22.18 3.18
C ALA A 44 -17.89 -21.46 4.01
N LEU A 45 -17.28 -22.14 5.00
CA LEU A 45 -16.12 -21.63 5.73
C LEU A 45 -14.90 -21.39 4.83
N ILE A 46 -14.79 -22.10 3.70
CA ILE A 46 -13.74 -21.85 2.71
C ILE A 46 -13.90 -20.43 2.13
N ALA A 47 -15.13 -20.00 1.83
CA ALA A 47 -15.39 -18.64 1.34
C ALA A 47 -14.99 -17.60 2.40
N VAL A 48 -15.28 -17.85 3.68
CA VAL A 48 -14.83 -16.96 4.78
C VAL A 48 -13.32 -16.83 4.81
N LEU A 49 -12.59 -17.95 4.75
CA LEU A 49 -11.13 -17.95 4.73
C LEU A 49 -10.57 -17.22 3.51
N VAL A 50 -11.14 -17.45 2.32
CA VAL A 50 -10.77 -16.74 1.08
C VAL A 50 -10.97 -15.24 1.25
N GLY A 51 -12.11 -14.79 1.81
CA GLY A 51 -12.39 -13.39 2.05
C GLY A 51 -11.39 -12.73 3.00
N ILE A 52 -11.05 -13.40 4.12
CA ILE A 52 -10.07 -12.93 5.09
C ILE A 52 -8.68 -12.82 4.44
N VAL A 53 -8.22 -13.87 3.76
CA VAL A 53 -6.90 -13.87 3.10
C VAL A 53 -6.84 -12.81 2.01
N ALA A 54 -7.90 -12.68 1.19
CA ALA A 54 -7.98 -11.65 0.16
C ALA A 54 -7.90 -10.24 0.76
N PHE A 55 -8.58 -9.97 1.89
CA PHE A 55 -8.45 -8.70 2.59
C PHE A 55 -7.06 -8.45 3.15
N LEU A 56 -6.44 -9.46 3.78
CA LEU A 56 -5.09 -9.31 4.33
C LEU A 56 -4.06 -8.99 3.24
N LEU A 57 -4.20 -9.59 2.06
CA LEU A 57 -3.31 -9.33 0.92
C LEU A 57 -3.61 -7.98 0.25
N VAL A 58 -4.85 -7.76 -0.17
CA VAL A 58 -5.25 -6.58 -0.94
C VAL A 58 -5.46 -5.38 -0.01
N GLY A 59 -6.31 -5.53 0.99
CA GLY A 59 -6.56 -4.50 2.00
C GLY A 59 -5.29 -4.16 2.79
N GLY A 60 -4.51 -5.15 3.22
CA GLY A 60 -3.22 -4.92 3.87
C GLY A 60 -2.24 -4.14 3.00
N LEU A 61 -2.14 -4.44 1.70
CA LEU A 61 -1.34 -3.66 0.76
C LEU A 61 -1.84 -2.21 0.64
N GLY A 62 -3.17 -2.01 0.59
CA GLY A 62 -3.76 -0.67 0.61
C GLY A 62 -3.39 0.13 1.86
N ALA A 63 -3.45 -0.49 3.03
CA ALA A 63 -3.04 0.12 4.29
C ALA A 63 -1.54 0.46 4.30
N LEU A 64 -0.68 -0.43 3.77
CA LEU A 64 0.76 -0.17 3.65
C LEU A 64 1.05 1.07 2.78
N HIS A 65 0.36 1.23 1.65
CA HIS A 65 0.47 2.43 0.82
C HIS A 65 0.12 3.71 1.59
N ILE A 66 -0.97 3.69 2.38
CA ILE A 66 -1.39 4.85 3.17
C ILE A 66 -0.33 5.21 4.23
N VAL A 67 0.13 4.21 4.99
CA VAL A 67 1.15 4.40 6.04
C VAL A 67 2.46 4.89 5.43
N ILE A 68 2.94 4.25 4.36
CA ILE A 68 4.18 4.64 3.69
C ILE A 68 4.03 6.03 3.05
N GLY A 69 2.89 6.36 2.44
CA GLY A 69 2.60 7.68 1.91
C GLY A 69 2.71 8.78 2.97
N TYR A 70 2.20 8.53 4.19
CA TYR A 70 2.38 9.42 5.34
C TYR A 70 3.86 9.57 5.73
N LEU A 71 4.59 8.45 5.85
CA LEU A 71 6.01 8.46 6.18
C LEU A 71 6.87 9.16 5.11
N VAL A 72 6.55 8.99 3.83
CA VAL A 72 7.20 9.67 2.71
C VAL A 72 6.96 11.18 2.81
N GLY A 73 5.72 11.59 3.10
CA GLY A 73 5.37 13.00 3.32
C GLY A 73 6.21 13.68 4.41
N SER A 74 6.57 12.93 5.46
CA SER A 74 7.41 13.38 6.57
C SER A 74 8.92 13.18 6.35
N GLY A 75 9.35 12.62 5.21
CA GLY A 75 10.77 12.37 4.93
C GLY A 75 11.34 11.14 5.66
N ARG A 76 10.49 10.25 6.21
CA ARG A 76 10.89 9.03 6.94
C ARG A 76 10.62 7.74 6.16
N GLY A 77 9.90 7.82 5.05
CA GLY A 77 9.38 6.65 4.34
C GLY A 77 10.28 6.07 3.24
N ARG A 78 11.51 6.56 3.06
CA ARG A 78 12.35 6.19 1.89
C ARG A 78 12.52 4.69 1.69
N VAL A 79 12.88 3.96 2.76
CA VAL A 79 13.12 2.51 2.70
C VAL A 79 11.80 1.76 2.46
N GLY A 80 10.76 2.08 3.23
CA GLY A 80 9.44 1.45 3.06
C GLY A 80 8.88 1.66 1.65
N GLN A 81 9.01 2.87 1.11
CA GLN A 81 8.59 3.19 -0.26
C GLN A 81 9.41 2.45 -1.32
N THR A 82 10.70 2.24 -1.08
CA THR A 82 11.56 1.47 -1.99
C THR A 82 11.12 0.01 -2.02
N LEU A 83 10.91 -0.61 -0.86
CA LEU A 83 10.41 -1.98 -0.78
C LEU A 83 9.03 -2.12 -1.44
N LEU A 84 8.11 -1.20 -1.15
CA LEU A 84 6.79 -1.16 -1.75
C LEU A 84 6.83 -1.03 -3.27
N ALA A 85 7.70 -0.16 -3.79
CA ALA A 85 7.89 0.00 -5.22
C ALA A 85 8.48 -1.26 -5.87
N SER A 86 9.49 -1.88 -5.25
CA SER A 86 10.10 -3.11 -5.78
C SER A 86 9.09 -4.26 -5.90
N MET A 87 8.20 -4.42 -4.92
CA MET A 87 7.13 -5.42 -4.98
C MET A 87 6.14 -5.18 -6.13
N GLN A 88 6.03 -3.96 -6.65
CA GLN A 88 5.09 -3.60 -7.72
C GLN A 88 5.70 -3.47 -9.11
N LEU A 89 7.02 -3.68 -9.26
CA LEU A 89 7.67 -3.64 -10.58
C LEU A 89 7.06 -4.62 -11.57
N MET A 90 6.56 -5.77 -11.09
CA MET A 90 5.95 -6.82 -11.92
C MET A 90 4.45 -6.60 -12.19
N SER A 91 3.85 -5.56 -11.62
CA SER A 91 2.41 -5.27 -11.76
C SER A 91 2.14 -4.39 -12.98
N PHE A 92 2.46 -4.90 -14.17
CA PHE A 92 2.39 -4.15 -15.44
C PHE A 92 0.94 -3.86 -15.87
N PRO A 93 0.63 -2.67 -16.45
CA PRO A 93 1.54 -1.52 -16.66
C PRO A 93 1.56 -0.52 -15.50
N VAL A 94 0.46 -0.42 -14.75
CA VAL A 94 0.22 0.67 -13.80
C VAL A 94 1.19 0.60 -12.62
N GLY A 95 1.38 -0.58 -12.04
CA GLY A 95 2.29 -0.77 -10.91
C GLY A 95 3.76 -0.57 -11.29
N THR A 96 4.17 -0.98 -12.50
CA THR A 96 5.52 -0.74 -13.01
C THR A 96 5.80 0.76 -13.15
N ALA A 97 4.89 1.52 -13.77
CA ALA A 97 5.04 2.97 -13.93
C ALA A 97 5.09 3.69 -12.57
N TYR A 98 4.21 3.31 -11.65
CA TYR A 98 4.23 3.79 -10.27
C TYR A 98 5.54 3.46 -9.56
N ALA A 99 6.04 2.23 -9.67
CA ALA A 99 7.25 1.77 -9.01
C ALA A 99 8.48 2.54 -9.51
N LEU A 100 8.63 2.68 -10.84
CA LEU A 100 9.72 3.46 -11.44
C LEU A 100 9.68 4.92 -10.98
N TYR A 101 8.48 5.53 -10.97
CA TYR A 101 8.31 6.89 -10.46
C TYR A 101 8.68 7.00 -8.98
N ALA A 102 8.23 6.08 -8.13
CA ALA A 102 8.54 6.06 -6.71
C ALA A 102 10.05 5.92 -6.46
N LEU A 103 10.73 5.03 -7.18
CA LEU A 103 12.18 4.85 -7.08
C LEU A 103 12.93 6.10 -7.53
N TYR A 104 12.51 6.73 -8.63
CA TYR A 104 13.05 8.01 -9.07
C TYR A 104 12.93 9.09 -7.98
N VAL A 105 11.74 9.27 -7.40
CA VAL A 105 11.53 10.26 -6.32
C VAL A 105 12.35 9.93 -5.07
N CYS A 106 12.50 8.66 -4.72
CA CYS A 106 13.25 8.26 -3.52
C CYS A 106 14.77 8.37 -3.67
N TRP A 107 15.33 8.19 -4.87
CA TRP A 107 16.77 8.01 -5.05
C TRP A 107 17.43 8.99 -6.01
N VAL A 108 16.68 9.54 -6.97
CA VAL A 108 17.22 10.38 -8.06
C VAL A 108 16.84 11.85 -7.87
N ASP A 109 15.61 12.16 -7.48
CA ASP A 109 15.17 13.55 -7.28
C ASP A 109 15.95 14.24 -6.15
N ALA A 110 16.69 15.30 -6.49
CA ALA A 110 17.63 15.95 -5.59
C ALA A 110 16.95 16.59 -4.38
N GLU A 111 15.79 17.23 -4.57
CA GLU A 111 15.03 17.83 -3.47
C GLU A 111 14.52 16.77 -2.51
N SER A 112 13.99 15.67 -3.03
CA SER A 112 13.46 14.58 -2.21
C SER A 112 14.56 13.90 -1.41
N LYS A 113 15.70 13.62 -2.04
CA LYS A 113 16.89 13.06 -1.38
C LYS A 113 17.37 13.95 -0.23
N LYS A 114 17.47 15.27 -0.46
CA LYS A 114 17.85 16.23 0.59
C LYS A 114 16.91 16.14 1.80
N LYS A 115 15.60 16.01 1.58
CA LYS A 115 14.62 15.87 2.66
C LYS A 115 14.79 14.57 3.44
N PHE A 116 14.99 13.45 2.74
CA PHE A 116 15.21 12.16 3.41
C PHE A 116 16.51 12.16 4.22
N ASP A 117 17.60 12.69 3.67
CA ASP A 117 18.91 12.72 4.33
C ASP A 117 18.91 13.65 5.55
N ALA A 118 18.11 14.73 5.53
CA ALA A 118 17.96 15.66 6.65
C ALA A 118 17.31 15.03 7.89
N VAL A 119 16.59 13.92 7.74
CA VAL A 119 15.96 13.19 8.87
C VAL A 119 16.94 12.21 9.52
N ILE A 120 17.97 11.77 8.79
CA ILE A 120 18.94 10.77 9.26
C ILE A 120 20.10 11.44 10.01
N LYS A 121 20.51 12.65 9.60
CA LYS A 121 21.64 13.33 10.25
C LYS A 121 21.26 13.80 11.66
N PRO A 122 22.03 13.46 12.71
CA PRO A 122 21.82 14.05 14.02
C PRO A 122 21.96 15.57 13.89
N LYS A 123 21.00 16.31 14.45
CA LYS A 123 21.16 17.75 14.65
C LYS A 123 22.28 17.89 15.68
N ILE A 124 23.50 18.12 15.21
CA ILE A 124 24.61 18.51 16.08
C ILE A 124 24.26 19.92 16.55
N SER A 125 23.74 20.01 17.77
CA SER A 125 23.49 21.25 18.50
C SER A 125 24.79 21.77 19.09
#